data_AF-A0A8S3H0F7-F1
#
_entry.id   AF-A0A8S3H0F7-F1
#
_cell.length_a   1.000
_cell.length_b   1.000
_cell.length_c   1.000
_cell.angle_alpha   90.00
_cell.angle_beta   90.00
_cell.angle_gamma   90.00
#
_symmetry.space_group_name_H-M   'P 1'
#
loop_
_entity.id
_entity.type
_entity.pdbx_description
1 polymer ?
#
loop_
_entity_poly.entity_id
_entity_poly.type
_entity_poly.pdbx_seq_one_letter_code
_entity_poly.pdbx_strand_id
1 'polypeptide(L)'
;MITVVRAQQVLYKSKRFSNISWICRRPNSSTPTLTTPEVARQSGQKAADATKKTLTGAPYKSLSIGVPKETFLNEKRVALTPTVVSALVKKGFTLNVEENAGKGASFHNEDYKNAGAQIVSRNAAYSSNIILKVRQPSPEDISVLHDKSTLISFIYPIQNKAIVEALAKRNATVFAMDCIPRISRAQVCILK
;
A
#
# COMPACT_ATOMS: atom_id res chain seq x y z
N MET A 1 -7.79 12.04 1.84
CA MET A 1 -6.61 12.71 2.43
C MET A 1 -5.84 11.64 3.18
N ILE A 2 -5.00 10.88 2.49
CA ILE A 2 -4.14 9.85 3.10
C ILE A 2 -2.96 10.62 3.67
N THR A 3 -2.88 10.71 5.00
CA THR A 3 -1.71 11.29 5.66
C THR A 3 -0.56 10.32 5.50
N VAL A 4 0.20 10.45 4.41
CA VAL A 4 1.59 10.02 4.40
C VAL A 4 2.26 10.84 5.48
N VAL A 5 2.56 10.25 6.63
CA VAL A 5 3.41 10.90 7.63
C VAL A 5 4.82 10.84 7.06
N ARG A 6 5.10 11.75 6.13
CA ARG A 6 6.45 12.17 5.83
C ARG A 6 6.86 12.92 7.08
N ALA A 7 7.87 12.43 7.79
CA ALA A 7 8.25 12.94 9.11
C ALA A 7 8.85 14.37 9.11
N GLN A 8 8.56 15.16 8.09
CA GLN A 8 8.89 16.59 7.99
C GLN A 8 7.59 17.39 7.95
N GLN A 9 7.38 18.19 8.99
CA GLN A 9 6.31 19.18 9.15
C GLN A 9 6.07 20.02 7.89
N VAL A 10 4.82 20.30 7.52
CA VAL A 10 4.42 21.61 6.97
C VAL A 10 2.99 21.97 7.40
N LEU A 11 2.89 23.16 8.00
CA LEU A 11 1.71 23.95 8.38
C LEU A 11 0.47 23.78 7.47
N TYR A 12 -0.67 23.60 8.13
CA TYR A 12 -2.01 23.64 7.57
C TYR A 12 -2.40 25.10 7.25
N LYS A 13 -2.37 25.48 5.96
CA LYS A 13 -2.89 26.78 5.49
C LYS A 13 -4.22 26.57 4.78
N SER A 14 -5.27 27.08 5.41
CA SER A 14 -6.63 27.14 4.92
C SER A 14 -6.72 27.94 3.61
N LYS A 15 -7.41 27.40 2.60
CA LYS A 15 -8.02 28.21 1.53
C LYS A 15 -9.33 27.55 1.11
N ARG A 16 -10.40 28.25 1.48
CA ARG A 16 -11.80 28.10 1.03
C ARG A 16 -11.86 27.91 -0.48
N PHE A 17 -12.55 26.87 -0.92
CA PHE A 17 -13.18 26.83 -2.24
C PHE A 17 -14.64 27.25 -2.07
N SER A 18 -14.97 28.44 -2.56
CA SER A 18 -16.34 28.89 -2.74
C SER A 18 -16.49 29.45 -4.16
N ASN A 19 -17.61 29.13 -4.78
CA ASN A 19 -18.21 29.75 -5.96
C ASN A 19 -17.70 29.29 -7.34
N ILE A 20 -18.32 28.24 -7.85
CA ILE A 20 -18.61 28.12 -9.29
C ILE A 20 -20.07 27.67 -9.45
N SER A 21 -20.95 28.66 -9.64
CA SER A 21 -22.33 28.53 -10.09
C SER A 21 -22.32 28.20 -11.58
N TRP A 22 -22.98 27.12 -12.00
CA TRP A 22 -23.29 26.87 -13.41
C TRP A 22 -24.79 26.75 -13.61
N ILE A 23 -25.28 27.73 -14.36
CA ILE A 23 -26.64 27.95 -14.80
C ILE A 23 -27.06 26.86 -15.81
N CYS A 24 -28.21 26.25 -15.54
CA CYS A 24 -28.95 25.39 -16.46
C CYS A 24 -29.40 26.17 -17.71
N ARG A 25 -29.08 25.67 -18.91
CA ARG A 25 -29.84 25.98 -20.13
C ARG A 25 -30.15 24.69 -20.89
N ARG A 26 -31.43 24.33 -20.91
CA ARG A 26 -32.01 23.36 -21.86
C ARG A 26 -32.18 24.03 -23.22
N PRO A 27 -31.86 23.37 -24.34
CA PRO A 27 -32.48 23.64 -25.61
C PRO A 27 -33.61 22.63 -25.90
N ASN A 28 -34.51 23.10 -26.75
CA ASN A 28 -35.90 22.70 -26.94
C ASN A 28 -36.11 21.39 -27.72
N SER A 29 -37.29 20.80 -27.57
CA SER A 29 -37.77 19.57 -28.22
C SER A 29 -38.31 19.82 -29.63
N SER A 30 -37.86 19.04 -30.61
CA SER A 30 -38.59 18.77 -31.86
C SER A 30 -38.09 17.47 -32.49
N THR A 31 -38.93 16.44 -32.51
CA THR A 31 -38.75 15.22 -33.31
C THR A 31 -39.28 15.43 -34.72
N PRO A 32 -38.67 14.77 -35.72
CA PRO A 32 -39.49 13.99 -36.64
C PRO A 32 -38.90 12.59 -36.95
N THR A 33 -39.74 11.81 -37.63
CA THR A 33 -39.85 10.34 -37.71
C THR A 33 -39.00 9.64 -38.79
N LEU A 34 -38.71 8.36 -38.48
CA LEU A 34 -38.35 7.16 -39.27
C LEU A 34 -38.11 7.28 -40.78
N THR A 35 -36.91 6.86 -41.22
CA THR A 35 -36.60 6.21 -42.51
C THR A 35 -35.49 5.15 -42.31
N THR A 36 -35.74 3.92 -42.76
CA THR A 36 -34.83 2.74 -42.86
C THR A 36 -33.92 2.95 -44.10
N PRO A 37 -32.65 2.46 -44.25
CA PRO A 37 -32.30 1.02 -44.25
C PRO A 37 -30.86 0.59 -43.84
N GLU A 38 -30.72 -0.73 -43.60
CA GLU A 38 -29.68 -1.66 -44.08
C GLU A 38 -28.15 -1.36 -44.02
N VAL A 39 -27.44 -2.25 -43.30
CA VAL A 39 -26.09 -2.81 -43.51
C VAL A 39 -24.89 -1.86 -43.65
N ALA A 40 -24.00 -1.93 -42.66
CA ALA A 40 -22.56 -2.07 -42.93
C ALA A 40 -21.85 -2.74 -41.74
N ARG A 41 -21.31 -3.94 -41.98
CA ARG A 41 -20.20 -4.48 -41.18
C ARG A 41 -19.05 -3.48 -41.27
N GLN A 42 -18.64 -2.93 -40.14
CA GLN A 42 -17.33 -2.30 -40.03
C GLN A 42 -16.62 -2.89 -38.81
N SER A 43 -15.89 -3.96 -39.10
CA SER A 43 -14.62 -4.29 -38.45
C SER A 43 -13.72 -3.07 -38.47
N GLY A 44 -13.80 -2.26 -37.41
CA GLY A 44 -12.87 -1.17 -37.12
C GLY A 44 -11.93 -1.63 -36.03
N GLN A 45 -10.75 -2.12 -36.42
CA GLN A 45 -9.57 -2.09 -35.57
C GLN A 45 -9.40 -0.64 -35.08
N LYS A 46 -9.77 -0.35 -33.82
CA LYS A 46 -9.28 0.88 -33.19
C LYS A 46 -7.82 0.62 -32.82
N ALA A 47 -7.00 1.06 -33.75
CA ALA A 47 -5.56 1.17 -33.66
C ALA A 47 -5.12 1.63 -32.27
N ALA A 48 -4.07 0.97 -31.81
CA ALA A 48 -3.18 1.44 -30.78
C ALA A 48 -2.83 2.91 -31.00
N ASP A 49 -3.20 3.76 -30.03
CA ASP A 49 -2.30 4.81 -29.56
C ASP A 49 -2.77 5.30 -28.18
N ALA A 50 -2.62 4.44 -27.16
CA ALA A 50 -2.63 4.90 -25.79
C ALA A 50 -1.16 5.10 -25.39
N THR A 51 -0.66 6.30 -25.68
CA THR A 51 0.62 6.84 -25.20
C THR A 51 1.00 6.25 -23.84
N LYS A 52 2.05 5.43 -23.86
CA LYS A 52 2.63 4.75 -22.72
C LYS A 52 3.12 5.81 -21.74
N LYS A 53 2.28 6.17 -20.77
CA LYS A 53 2.63 7.12 -19.71
C LYS A 53 3.91 6.61 -19.04
N THR A 54 5.00 7.34 -19.17
CA THR A 54 6.28 7.02 -18.52
C THR A 54 6.01 6.87 -17.03
N LEU A 55 6.08 5.64 -16.52
CA LEU A 55 5.77 5.34 -15.13
C LEU A 55 6.88 5.95 -14.27
N THR A 56 6.59 7.04 -13.55
CA THR A 56 7.51 7.71 -12.61
C THR A 56 7.73 6.90 -11.31
N GLY A 57 7.66 5.57 -11.37
CA GLY A 57 7.74 4.67 -10.22
C GLY A 57 8.89 3.67 -10.37
N ALA A 58 9.48 3.27 -9.24
CA ALA A 58 10.44 2.18 -9.22
C ALA A 58 9.77 0.87 -9.66
N PRO A 59 10.46 0.03 -10.47
CA PRO A 59 9.87 -1.20 -10.97
C PRO A 59 9.63 -2.21 -9.85
N TYR A 60 8.54 -2.97 -9.91
CA TYR A 60 8.19 -3.94 -8.86
C TYR A 60 9.28 -5.00 -8.61
N LYS A 61 9.99 -5.39 -9.67
CA LYS A 61 11.11 -6.35 -9.61
C LYS A 61 12.29 -5.88 -8.76
N SER A 62 12.46 -4.56 -8.58
CA SER A 62 13.55 -4.02 -7.76
C SER A 62 13.13 -3.75 -6.32
N LEU A 63 11.88 -4.02 -5.94
CA LEU A 63 11.39 -3.80 -4.59
C LEU A 63 11.28 -5.13 -3.83
N SER A 64 11.93 -5.17 -2.67
CA SER A 64 11.78 -6.24 -1.70
C SER A 64 10.80 -5.86 -0.59
N ILE A 65 10.02 -6.85 -0.15
CA ILE A 65 9.11 -6.74 0.99
C ILE A 65 9.57 -7.70 2.08
N GLY A 66 9.82 -7.16 3.27
CA GLY A 66 10.24 -7.88 4.46
C GLY A 66 9.08 -8.11 5.42
N VAL A 67 8.96 -9.34 5.92
CA VAL A 67 8.02 -9.73 6.97
C VAL A 67 8.81 -10.24 8.18
N PRO A 68 9.17 -9.34 9.12
CA PRO A 68 9.79 -9.74 10.38
C PRO A 68 8.79 -10.49 11.28
N LYS A 69 9.33 -11.29 12.19
CA LYS A 69 8.57 -11.96 13.23
C LYS A 69 8.16 -10.96 14.32
N GLU A 70 6.97 -11.16 14.88
CA GLU A 70 6.52 -10.40 16.05
C GLU A 70 7.23 -10.88 17.32
N THR A 71 7.76 -9.92 18.08
CA THR A 71 8.50 -10.18 19.33
C THR A 71 7.66 -9.95 20.58
N PHE A 72 6.46 -9.38 20.44
CA PHE A 72 5.61 -9.06 21.58
C PHE A 72 4.98 -10.31 22.21
N LEU A 73 4.92 -10.33 23.55
CA LEU A 73 4.34 -11.45 24.29
C LEU A 73 2.87 -11.67 23.89
N ASN A 74 2.51 -12.93 23.61
CA ASN A 74 1.17 -13.34 23.16
C ASN A 74 0.69 -12.79 21.81
N GLU A 75 1.54 -12.11 21.03
CA GLU A 75 1.19 -11.73 19.66
C GLU A 75 1.38 -12.92 18.72
N LYS A 76 0.27 -13.48 18.24
CA LYS A 76 0.24 -14.66 17.37
C LYS A 76 0.02 -14.33 15.89
N ARG A 77 -0.37 -13.09 15.58
CA ARG A 77 -0.67 -12.67 14.21
C ARG A 77 0.61 -12.49 13.40
N VAL A 78 0.49 -12.63 12.09
CA VAL A 78 1.55 -12.40 11.10
C VAL A 78 1.09 -11.32 10.12
N ALA A 79 2.00 -10.50 9.63
CA ALA A 79 1.66 -9.38 8.74
C ALA A 79 1.20 -9.84 7.34
N LEU A 80 1.73 -10.97 6.84
CA LEU A 80 1.32 -11.58 5.57
C LEU A 80 1.03 -13.07 5.75
N THR A 81 -0.05 -13.52 5.12
CA THR A 81 -0.38 -14.96 5.00
C THR A 81 0.17 -15.53 3.68
N PRO A 82 0.42 -16.84 3.60
CA PRO A 82 0.94 -17.48 2.36
C PRO A 82 0.11 -17.19 1.11
N THR A 83 -1.21 -17.04 1.27
CA THR A 83 -2.12 -16.67 0.17
C THR A 83 -1.79 -15.29 -0.40
N VAL A 84 -1.57 -14.29 0.46
CA VAL A 84 -1.25 -12.93 0.04
C VAL A 84 0.17 -12.86 -0.54
N VAL A 85 1.09 -13.62 0.03
CA VAL A 85 2.46 -13.80 -0.47
C VAL A 85 2.43 -14.24 -1.94
N SER A 86 1.68 -15.29 -2.27
CA SER A 86 1.56 -15.76 -3.65
C SER A 86 1.03 -14.68 -4.63
N ALA A 87 0.11 -13.83 -4.16
CA ALA A 87 -0.45 -12.75 -4.95
C ALA A 87 0.54 -11.59 -5.17
N LEU A 88 1.42 -11.33 -4.20
CA LEU A 88 2.47 -10.32 -4.31
C LEU A 88 3.63 -10.79 -5.20
N VAL A 89 4.02 -12.07 -5.13
CA VAL A 89 5.02 -12.67 -6.03
C VAL A 89 4.54 -12.58 -7.49
N LYS A 90 3.26 -12.87 -7.75
CA LYS A 90 2.65 -12.72 -9.09
C LYS A 90 2.74 -11.30 -9.65
N LYS A 91 2.75 -10.28 -8.78
CA LYS A 91 2.95 -8.88 -9.17
C LYS A 91 4.41 -8.52 -9.43
N GLY A 92 5.34 -9.42 -9.09
CA GLY A 92 6.77 -9.29 -9.34
C GLY A 92 7.59 -8.74 -8.18
N PHE A 93 7.06 -8.75 -6.95
CA PHE A 93 7.83 -8.38 -5.75
C PHE A 93 8.68 -9.55 -5.25
N THR A 94 9.83 -9.24 -4.67
CA THR A 94 10.63 -10.21 -3.89
C THR A 94 10.16 -10.19 -2.45
N LEU A 95 9.82 -11.35 -1.89
CA LEU A 95 9.31 -11.47 -0.52
C LEU A 95 10.32 -12.18 0.37
N ASN A 96 10.71 -11.50 1.43
CA ASN A 96 11.65 -11.97 2.44
C ASN A 96 10.90 -12.14 3.75
N VAL A 97 10.72 -13.38 4.21
CA VAL A 97 10.00 -13.71 5.43
C VAL A 97 10.97 -14.23 6.48
N GLU A 98 10.92 -13.69 7.70
CA GLU A 98 11.74 -14.18 8.79
C GLU A 98 11.36 -15.62 9.16
N GLU A 99 12.37 -16.42 9.50
CA GLU A 99 12.16 -17.78 9.98
C GLU A 99 11.20 -17.83 11.17
N ASN A 100 10.19 -18.70 11.10
CA ASN A 100 9.19 -18.90 12.15
C ASN A 100 8.31 -17.67 12.43
N ALA A 101 8.21 -16.70 11.51
CA ALA A 101 7.30 -15.56 11.63
C ALA A 101 5.82 -15.99 11.74
N GLY A 102 5.44 -17.07 11.04
CA GLY A 102 4.07 -17.59 11.00
C GLY A 102 3.71 -18.60 12.10
N LYS A 103 4.67 -19.00 12.95
CA LYS A 103 4.48 -20.11 13.91
C LYS A 103 3.29 -19.88 14.87
N GLY A 104 3.06 -18.62 15.27
CA GLY A 104 1.93 -18.26 16.13
C GLY A 104 0.57 -18.34 15.44
N ALA A 105 0.54 -18.22 14.11
CA ALA A 105 -0.66 -18.24 13.28
C ALA A 105 -0.86 -19.59 12.57
N SER A 106 -0.15 -20.65 13.01
CA SER A 106 -0.19 -21.99 12.42
C SER A 106 0.26 -22.07 10.95
N PHE A 107 1.11 -21.14 10.50
CA PHE A 107 1.76 -21.21 9.18
C PHE A 107 3.23 -21.64 9.32
N HIS A 108 3.61 -22.67 8.59
CA HIS A 108 4.97 -23.20 8.60
C HIS A 108 5.85 -22.50 7.56
N ASN A 109 7.16 -22.57 7.75
CA ASN A 109 8.12 -21.97 6.81
C ASN A 109 7.99 -22.58 5.39
N GLU A 110 7.57 -23.83 5.29
CA GLU A 110 7.33 -24.53 4.03
C GLU A 110 6.18 -23.91 3.23
N ASP A 111 5.11 -23.48 3.89
CA ASP A 111 3.97 -22.82 3.24
C ASP A 111 4.40 -21.52 2.54
N TYR A 112 5.30 -20.76 3.19
CA TYR A 112 5.86 -19.54 2.62
C TYR A 112 6.81 -19.83 1.45
N LYS A 113 7.64 -20.88 1.55
CA LYS A 113 8.51 -21.32 0.44
C LYS A 113 7.68 -21.76 -0.77
N ASN A 114 6.63 -22.54 -0.55
CA ASN A 114 5.70 -22.99 -1.59
C ASN A 114 4.96 -21.82 -2.25
N ALA A 115 4.68 -20.75 -1.49
CA ALA A 115 4.10 -19.51 -2.01
C ALA A 115 5.10 -18.63 -2.79
N GLY A 116 6.39 -18.99 -2.83
CA GLY A 116 7.44 -18.26 -3.54
C GLY A 116 8.17 -17.20 -2.71
N ALA A 117 8.06 -17.23 -1.38
CA ALA A 117 8.86 -16.37 -0.50
C ALA A 117 10.23 -17.00 -0.18
N GLN A 118 11.20 -16.13 0.11
CA GLN A 118 12.49 -16.51 0.65
C GLN A 118 12.46 -16.46 2.17
N ILE A 119 12.89 -17.53 2.83
CA ILE A 119 13.06 -17.55 4.29
C ILE A 119 14.42 -16.99 4.63
N VAL A 120 14.44 -15.95 5.45
CA VAL A 120 15.65 -15.18 5.77
C VAL A 120 15.79 -14.98 7.28
N SER A 121 16.96 -14.51 7.71
CA SER A 121 17.18 -14.07 9.10
C SER A 121 16.49 -12.74 9.39
N ARG A 122 16.30 -12.43 10.68
CA ARG A 122 15.67 -11.18 11.13
C ARG A 122 16.29 -9.94 10.51
N ASN A 123 17.61 -9.83 10.52
CA ASN A 123 18.31 -8.67 9.96
C ASN A 123 18.05 -8.52 8.46
N ALA A 124 18.06 -9.62 7.71
CA ALA A 124 17.78 -9.60 6.28
C ALA A 124 16.32 -9.20 5.97
N ALA A 125 15.36 -9.56 6.83
CA ALA A 125 13.97 -9.10 6.69
C ALA A 125 13.88 -7.56 6.84
N TYR A 126 14.57 -6.98 7.84
CA TYR A 126 14.60 -5.53 8.08
C TYR A 126 15.41 -4.74 7.05
N SER A 127 16.31 -5.38 6.30
CA SER A 127 17.04 -4.76 5.19
C SER A 127 16.20 -4.56 3.91
N SER A 128 14.93 -4.97 3.91
CA SER A 128 14.05 -4.86 2.75
C SER A 128 13.55 -3.43 2.51
N ASN A 129 13.14 -3.09 1.29
CA ASN A 129 12.67 -1.75 0.96
C ASN A 129 11.34 -1.41 1.65
N ILE A 130 10.43 -2.39 1.72
CA ILE A 130 9.14 -2.29 2.40
C ILE A 130 9.15 -3.28 3.55
N ILE A 131 8.77 -2.85 4.74
CA ILE A 131 8.71 -3.68 5.94
C ILE A 131 7.26 -3.68 6.42
N LEU A 132 6.71 -4.88 6.61
CA LEU A 132 5.33 -5.08 7.05
C LEU A 132 5.34 -5.68 8.46
N LYS A 133 4.84 -4.92 9.43
CA LYS A 133 4.75 -5.37 10.83
C LYS A 133 3.34 -5.13 11.34
N VAL A 134 2.87 -5.98 12.24
CA VAL A 134 1.57 -5.80 12.88
C VAL A 134 1.72 -4.72 13.96
N ARG A 135 2.55 -4.98 14.98
CA ARG A 135 2.72 -4.06 16.11
C ARG A 135 3.72 -2.94 15.81
N GLN A 136 3.77 -1.98 16.73
CA GLN A 136 4.77 -0.93 16.72
C GLN A 136 6.18 -1.53 16.77
N PRO A 137 7.15 -0.97 16.03
CA PRO A 137 8.53 -1.43 16.10
C PRO A 137 9.12 -1.11 17.47
N SER A 138 9.90 -2.04 18.01
CA SER A 138 10.70 -1.77 19.22
C SER A 138 11.86 -0.82 18.90
N PRO A 139 12.43 -0.10 19.89
CA PRO A 139 13.60 0.75 19.64
C PRO A 139 14.80 -0.01 19.06
N GLU A 140 14.93 -1.31 19.39
CA GLU A 140 15.91 -2.20 18.80
C GLU A 140 15.63 -2.45 17.32
N ASP A 141 14.37 -2.68 16.94
CA ASP A 141 13.97 -2.85 15.53
C ASP A 141 14.24 -1.58 14.70
N ILE A 142 14.04 -0.40 15.28
CA ILE A 142 14.32 0.89 14.62
C ILE A 142 15.81 1.07 14.34
N SER A 143 16.67 0.42 15.11
CA SER A 143 18.12 0.50 14.95
C SER A 143 18.64 -0.35 13.79
N VAL A 144 17.95 -1.44 13.45
CA VAL A 144 18.28 -2.36 12.34
C VAL A 144 17.58 -1.95 11.04
N LEU A 145 16.65 -1.00 11.10
CA LEU A 145 15.88 -0.53 9.96
C LEU A 145 16.79 0.15 8.92
N HIS A 146 16.62 -0.20 7.64
CA HIS A 146 17.35 0.45 6.55
C HIS A 146 16.89 1.90 6.36
N ASP A 147 17.81 2.81 6.05
CA ASP A 147 17.49 4.21 5.78
C ASP A 147 16.59 4.34 4.55
N LYS A 148 15.62 5.27 4.57
CA LYS A 148 14.64 5.47 3.48
C LYS A 148 13.75 4.24 3.18
N SER A 149 13.70 3.25 4.08
CA SER A 149 12.74 2.15 3.96
C SER A 149 11.30 2.64 4.22
N THR A 150 10.34 1.85 3.74
CA THR A 150 8.91 2.08 3.96
C THR A 150 8.39 1.10 5.01
N LEU A 151 7.94 1.61 6.15
CA LEU A 151 7.35 0.80 7.22
C LEU A 151 5.83 0.94 7.20
N ILE A 152 5.12 -0.19 7.22
CA ILE A 152 3.66 -0.25 7.39
C ILE A 152 3.37 -1.03 8.67
N SER A 153 2.82 -0.34 9.67
CA SER A 153 2.49 -0.96 10.97
C SER A 153 1.49 -0.11 11.78
N PHE A 154 1.03 -0.62 12.92
CA PHE A 154 0.38 0.20 13.95
C PHE A 154 1.42 0.96 14.76
N ILE A 155 1.23 2.27 14.97
CA ILE A 155 2.23 3.14 15.61
C ILE A 155 1.62 3.99 16.72
N TYR A 156 0.36 4.39 16.58
CA TYR A 156 -0.30 5.28 17.52
C TYR A 156 0.51 6.57 17.74
N PRO A 157 0.73 7.40 16.71
CA PRO A 157 1.68 8.51 16.74
C PRO A 157 1.35 9.58 17.78
N ILE A 158 0.08 9.66 18.20
CA ILE A 158 -0.38 10.58 19.26
C ILE A 158 0.21 10.19 20.62
N GLN A 159 0.27 8.88 20.91
CA GLN A 159 0.74 8.34 22.19
C GLN A 159 2.26 8.16 22.21
N ASN A 160 2.83 7.71 21.09
CA ASN A 160 4.23 7.26 21.02
C ASN A 160 5.12 8.24 20.23
N LYS A 161 5.23 9.48 20.68
CA LYS A 161 6.04 10.52 19.99
C LYS A 161 7.51 10.14 19.83
N ALA A 162 8.10 9.50 20.85
CA ALA A 162 9.50 9.09 20.83
C ALA A 162 9.83 8.11 19.69
N ILE A 163 8.92 7.18 19.38
CA ILE A 163 9.08 6.22 18.27
C ILE A 163 9.02 6.96 16.93
N VAL A 164 8.09 7.91 16.80
CA VAL A 164 7.95 8.72 15.58
C VAL A 164 9.19 9.57 15.35
N GLU A 165 9.74 10.19 16.39
CA GLU A 165 10.99 10.95 16.31
C GLU A 165 12.19 10.08 15.93
N ALA A 166 12.28 8.86 16.47
CA ALA A 166 13.33 7.91 16.11
C ALA A 166 13.24 7.49 14.62
N LEU A 167 12.02 7.21 14.14
CA LEU A 167 11.77 6.90 12.72
C LEU A 167 12.04 8.11 11.80
N ALA A 168 11.74 9.32 12.28
CA ALA A 168 12.04 10.56 11.57
C ALA A 168 13.54 10.75 11.36
N LYS A 169 14.35 10.49 12.38
CA LYS A 169 15.83 10.56 12.30
C LYS A 169 16.42 9.61 11.26
N ARG A 170 15.77 8.46 11.01
CA ARG A 170 16.16 7.46 10.01
C ARG A 170 15.68 7.78 8.59
N ASN A 171 14.97 8.90 8.39
CA ASN A 171 14.32 9.24 7.12
C ASN A 171 13.42 8.11 6.56
N ALA A 172 12.84 7.29 7.45
CA ALA A 172 11.94 6.23 7.04
C ALA A 172 10.57 6.81 6.63
N THR A 173 9.95 6.23 5.61
CA THR A 173 8.57 6.55 5.23
C THR A 173 7.63 5.62 5.98
N VAL A 174 6.68 6.16 6.72
CA VAL A 174 5.91 5.37 7.67
C VAL A 174 4.41 5.52 7.41
N PHE A 175 3.72 4.39 7.25
CA PHE A 175 2.28 4.31 7.11
C PHE A 175 1.68 3.72 8.38
N ALA A 176 1.13 4.59 9.22
CA ALA A 176 0.42 4.22 10.43
C ALA A 176 -1.00 3.74 10.07
N MET A 177 -1.27 2.44 10.28
CA MET A 177 -2.56 1.83 9.98
C MET A 177 -3.70 2.40 10.85
N ASP A 178 -3.38 2.92 12.04
CA ASP A 178 -4.33 3.60 12.93
C ASP A 178 -4.80 4.98 12.41
N CYS A 179 -4.02 5.61 11.53
CA CYS A 179 -4.32 6.94 10.98
C CYS A 179 -5.06 6.90 9.64
N ILE A 180 -5.56 5.73 9.21
CA ILE A 180 -6.31 5.62 7.96
C ILE A 180 -7.67 6.32 8.13
N PRO A 181 -8.04 7.27 7.24
CA PRO A 181 -9.30 7.98 7.34
C PRO A 181 -10.48 7.02 7.13
N ARG A 182 -11.50 7.13 7.98
CA ARG A 182 -12.73 6.34 7.88
C ARG A 182 -13.65 6.88 6.78
N ILE A 183 -13.31 6.57 5.53
CA ILE A 183 -14.09 6.89 4.34
C ILE A 183 -14.40 5.62 3.54
N SER A 184 -15.49 5.61 2.78
CA SER A 184 -15.95 4.42 2.03
C SER A 184 -14.84 3.76 1.19
N ARG A 185 -14.02 4.56 0.50
CA ARG A 185 -12.90 4.05 -0.32
C ARG A 185 -11.80 3.32 0.46
N ALA A 186 -11.64 3.62 1.74
CA ALA A 186 -10.58 3.06 2.59
C ALA A 186 -11.07 1.89 3.46
N GLN A 187 -12.36 1.56 3.42
CA GLN A 187 -12.94 0.49 4.23
C GLN A 187 -12.30 -0.88 3.97
N VAL A 188 -11.90 -1.16 2.73
CA VAL A 188 -11.25 -2.42 2.34
C VAL A 188 -9.95 -2.65 3.11
N CYS A 189 -9.24 -1.59 3.47
CA CYS A 189 -7.99 -1.69 4.23
C CYS A 189 -8.20 -1.83 5.75
N ILE A 190 -9.43 -1.64 6.24
CA ILE A 190 -9.75 -1.63 7.68
C ILE A 190 -10.55 -2.89 8.08
N LEU A 191 -11.42 -3.39 7.20
CA LEU A 191 -12.50 -4.34 7.54
C LEU A 191 -12.32 -5.76 6.98
N LYS A 192 -11.11 -6.23 6.73
CA LYS A 192 -10.92 -7.58 6.16
C LYS A 192 -9.77 -8.34 6.77
#